data_AF-A0A9E1JLC2-F1
#
_entry.id   AF-A0A9E1JLC2-F1
#
_cell.length_a   1.000
_cell.length_b   1.000
_cell.length_c   1.000
_cell.angle_alpha   90.00
_cell.angle_beta   90.00
_cell.angle_gamma   90.00
#
_symmetry.space_group_name_H-M   'P 1'
#
loop_
_entity.id
_entity.type
_entity.pdbx_description
1 polymer ?
#
loop_
_entity_poly.entity_id
_entity_poly.type
_entity_poly.pdbx_seq_one_letter_code
_entity_poly.pdbx_strand_id
1 'polypeptide(L)'
;MAIKKSELYSSLWASCDELRGSMDASKGFIKDGNQNPLREQDIHKIVDTFNHYIETQETKSFIFQHSEFTSFGKQMDAVFNQWASQTTAFTTALDKGLKPKNAIHTISENLLQHYANKPLTDSYAMYQHLMDYWAKTMQDDFYELAADGWIAGNSVSRMEKKIKNKSKKAVKLVAGIEGLEGRFIPPALMIQEYFSPEQKAINELQARAESLTTGMDELREEHGGEEGLLVNAMDDKSKISKVNLSKVVKESGKRNTDNAEEYDMLQQYKKLMEDEKKVQVKIKTAKVDLETKVIAQYPKLSIDEIKTIVVEKKWIHSLKLLIRNEMDNISYRLTQRIKELAERYETPLPKLSKEVDELESKVSGHLEKMGFRI
;
A
#
# COMPACT_ATOMS: atom_id res chain seq x y z
N MET A 1 -29.91 -11.32 21.00
CA MET A 1 -31.33 -11.02 20.76
C MET A 1 -31.44 -10.61 19.30
N ALA A 2 -32.28 -11.27 18.50
CA ALA A 2 -32.40 -10.98 17.07
C ALA A 2 -33.05 -9.60 16.90
N ILE A 3 -32.31 -8.63 16.37
CA ILE A 3 -32.84 -7.31 16.02
C ILE A 3 -33.78 -7.52 14.83
N LYS A 4 -35.02 -7.07 14.94
CA LYS A 4 -35.98 -7.21 13.83
C LYS A 4 -35.51 -6.29 12.70
N LYS A 5 -35.60 -6.74 11.44
CA LYS A 5 -35.24 -5.93 10.26
C LYS A 5 -35.81 -4.52 10.31
N SER A 6 -37.04 -4.36 10.81
CA SER A 6 -37.71 -3.07 11.00
C SER A 6 -36.98 -2.11 11.94
N GLU A 7 -36.35 -2.61 13.00
CA GLU A 7 -35.61 -1.81 13.97
C GLU A 7 -34.29 -1.30 13.37
N LEU A 8 -33.66 -2.15 12.55
CA LEU A 8 -32.43 -1.82 11.82
C LEU A 8 -32.69 -0.77 10.72
N TYR A 9 -33.82 -0.88 10.00
CA TYR A 9 -34.25 0.13 9.04
C TYR A 9 -34.61 1.47 9.72
N SER A 10 -35.22 1.43 10.89
CA SER A 10 -35.60 2.65 11.63
C SER A 10 -34.38 3.40 12.18
N SER A 11 -33.35 2.69 12.65
CA SER A 11 -32.11 3.33 13.13
C SER A 11 -31.30 3.92 11.97
N LEU A 12 -31.25 3.22 10.83
CA LEU A 12 -30.64 3.73 9.60
C LEU A 12 -31.32 5.03 9.14
N TRP A 13 -32.64 5.09 9.18
CA TRP A 13 -33.39 6.31 8.86
C TRP A 13 -33.01 7.45 9.81
N ALA A 14 -33.11 7.24 11.12
CA ALA A 14 -32.82 8.29 12.11
C ALA A 14 -31.41 8.89 11.95
N SER A 15 -30.40 8.06 11.67
CA SER A 15 -29.04 8.54 11.37
C SER A 15 -28.93 9.33 10.06
N CYS A 16 -29.71 8.97 9.04
CA CYS A 16 -29.79 9.75 7.79
C CYS A 16 -30.44 11.14 7.97
N ASP A 17 -31.38 11.30 8.92
CA ASP A 17 -31.96 12.61 9.24
C ASP A 17 -30.98 13.51 9.99
N GLU A 18 -30.19 12.93 10.90
CA GLU A 18 -29.16 13.65 11.66
C GLU A 18 -27.99 14.10 10.75
N LEU A 19 -27.60 13.26 9.79
CA LEU A 19 -26.60 13.58 8.76
C LEU A 19 -27.05 14.68 7.77
N ARG A 20 -28.37 14.90 7.63
CA ARG A 20 -28.94 15.97 6.79
C ARG A 20 -28.78 17.38 7.41
N GLY A 21 -28.28 17.47 8.65
CA GLY A 21 -28.25 18.67 9.49
C GLY A 21 -27.20 19.76 9.21
N SER A 22 -26.74 20.00 7.97
CA SER A 22 -25.98 21.24 7.65
C SER A 22 -25.86 21.56 6.14
N MET A 23 -26.94 21.92 5.47
CA MET A 23 -26.84 22.66 4.19
C MET A 23 -27.31 24.11 4.40
N ASP A 24 -26.34 25.04 4.47
CA ASP A 24 -26.62 26.49 4.46
C ASP A 24 -26.94 26.93 3.02
N ALA A 25 -28.23 27.02 2.71
CA ALA A 25 -28.77 27.40 1.41
C ALA A 25 -28.57 28.89 1.04
N SER A 26 -27.81 29.66 1.82
CA SER A 26 -27.67 31.11 1.63
C SER A 26 -26.61 31.56 0.61
N LYS A 27 -25.74 30.66 0.12
CA LYS A 27 -24.68 31.01 -0.83
C LYS A 27 -24.84 30.29 -2.17
N GLY A 28 -25.29 31.02 -3.20
CA GLY A 28 -25.20 30.59 -4.60
C GLY A 28 -26.52 30.31 -5.33
N PHE A 29 -27.65 30.32 -4.63
CA PHE A 29 -28.98 30.13 -5.25
C PHE A 29 -29.58 31.49 -5.64
N ILE A 30 -29.88 31.68 -6.93
CA ILE A 30 -30.56 32.88 -7.44
C ILE A 30 -32.03 32.53 -7.66
N LYS A 31 -32.92 33.26 -6.98
CA LYS A 31 -34.38 33.07 -7.02
C LYS A 31 -34.95 33.44 -8.38
N ASP A 32 -35.90 32.64 -8.86
CA ASP A 32 -36.70 32.95 -10.04
C ASP A 32 -38.18 33.16 -9.65
N GLY A 33 -38.68 34.39 -9.76
CA GLY A 33 -40.05 34.75 -9.42
C GLY A 33 -40.45 34.70 -7.92
N ASN A 34 -41.73 34.96 -7.65
CA ASN A 34 -42.29 35.12 -6.29
C ASN A 34 -42.66 33.80 -5.59
N GLN A 35 -42.51 32.66 -6.27
CA GLN A 35 -42.90 31.33 -5.77
C GLN A 35 -41.69 30.48 -5.32
N ASN A 36 -40.49 31.07 -5.30
CA ASN A 36 -39.25 30.41 -4.86
C ASN A 36 -38.94 29.03 -5.52
N PRO A 37 -39.20 28.78 -6.82
CA PRO A 37 -38.73 27.57 -7.50
C PRO A 37 -37.19 27.60 -7.66
N LEU A 38 -36.55 26.45 -7.43
CA LEU A 38 -35.15 26.22 -7.77
C LEU A 38 -35.02 26.04 -9.29
N ARG A 39 -33.99 26.64 -9.91
CA ARG A 39 -33.72 26.41 -11.33
C ARG A 39 -33.26 24.97 -11.53
N GLU A 40 -33.54 24.40 -12.70
CA GLU A 40 -33.20 23.01 -13.05
C GLU A 40 -31.70 22.71 -12.87
N GLN A 41 -30.82 23.67 -13.18
CA GLN A 41 -29.37 23.58 -12.94
C GLN A 41 -28.98 23.55 -11.45
N ASP A 42 -29.75 24.18 -10.58
CA ASP A 42 -29.52 24.22 -9.13
C ASP A 42 -30.02 22.92 -8.49
N ILE A 43 -31.11 22.34 -9.02
CA ILE A 43 -31.60 21.00 -8.67
C ILE A 43 -30.57 19.94 -9.09
N HIS A 44 -30.04 20.02 -10.31
CA HIS A 44 -28.96 19.13 -10.78
C HIS A 44 -27.71 19.22 -9.90
N LYS A 45 -27.25 20.43 -9.55
CA LYS A 45 -26.13 20.62 -8.63
C LYS A 45 -26.38 20.00 -7.25
N ILE A 46 -27.58 20.14 -6.70
CA ILE A 46 -27.94 19.55 -5.40
C ILE A 46 -27.92 18.01 -5.50
N VAL A 47 -28.51 17.45 -6.55
CA VAL A 47 -28.56 16.00 -6.79
C VAL A 47 -27.16 15.43 -7.03
N ASP A 48 -26.34 16.07 -7.86
CA ASP A 48 -24.97 15.65 -8.13
C ASP A 48 -24.09 15.74 -6.88
N THR A 49 -24.22 16.81 -6.08
CA THR A 49 -23.45 16.97 -4.82
C THR A 49 -23.87 15.93 -3.77
N PHE A 50 -25.18 15.63 -3.69
CA PHE A 50 -25.72 14.62 -2.77
C PHE A 50 -25.33 13.20 -3.17
N ASN A 51 -25.39 12.86 -4.46
CA ASN A 51 -24.95 11.57 -4.99
C ASN A 51 -23.44 11.39 -4.84
N HIS A 52 -22.65 12.45 -5.05
CA HIS A 52 -21.20 12.40 -4.85
C HIS A 52 -20.79 12.22 -3.38
N TYR A 53 -21.59 12.75 -2.44
CA TYR A 53 -21.39 12.58 -1.00
C TYR A 53 -21.73 11.14 -0.54
N ILE A 54 -22.80 10.55 -1.08
CA ILE A 54 -23.15 9.14 -0.87
C ILE A 54 -22.11 8.18 -1.50
N GLU A 55 -21.41 8.62 -2.55
CA GLU A 55 -20.59 7.74 -3.38
C GLU A 55 -19.22 7.32 -2.83
N THR A 56 -18.51 7.97 -1.89
CA THR A 56 -17.05 7.66 -1.80
C THR A 56 -16.33 7.44 -0.47
N GLN A 57 -16.75 7.90 0.71
CA GLN A 57 -15.94 7.71 1.94
C GLN A 57 -16.72 7.21 3.17
N GLU A 58 -17.96 7.65 3.37
CA GLU A 58 -18.70 7.33 4.60
C GLU A 58 -19.29 5.91 4.63
N THR A 59 -19.78 5.39 3.50
CA THR A 59 -20.35 4.03 3.41
C THR A 59 -19.32 2.94 3.70
N LYS A 60 -18.09 3.10 3.17
CA LYS A 60 -16.98 2.19 3.50
C LYS A 60 -16.64 2.28 4.99
N SER A 61 -16.46 3.48 5.52
CA SER A 61 -16.16 3.69 6.94
C SER A 61 -17.23 3.07 7.85
N PHE A 62 -18.51 3.25 7.52
CA PHE A 62 -19.64 2.70 8.25
C PHE A 62 -19.65 1.17 8.26
N ILE A 63 -19.41 0.53 7.11
CA ILE A 63 -19.32 -0.94 7.02
C ILE A 63 -18.17 -1.48 7.86
N PHE A 64 -16.99 -0.85 7.79
CA PHE A 64 -15.81 -1.27 8.56
C PHE A 64 -16.00 -1.11 10.07
N GLN A 65 -16.71 -0.06 10.49
CA GLN A 65 -16.99 0.21 11.90
C GLN A 65 -18.19 -0.58 12.43
N HIS A 66 -18.99 -1.19 11.54
CA HIS A 66 -20.15 -1.97 11.96
C HIS A 66 -19.73 -3.18 12.81
N SER A 67 -20.43 -3.39 13.93
CA SER A 67 -20.09 -4.42 14.91
C SER A 67 -20.16 -5.84 14.34
N GLU A 68 -21.06 -6.11 13.40
CA GLU A 68 -21.14 -7.42 12.73
C GLU A 68 -19.93 -7.67 11.84
N PHE A 69 -19.46 -6.66 11.09
CA PHE A 69 -18.29 -6.80 10.23
C PHE A 69 -17.01 -6.95 11.05
N THR A 70 -16.88 -6.17 12.14
CA THR A 70 -15.77 -6.33 13.09
C THR A 70 -15.77 -7.72 13.75
N SER A 71 -16.95 -8.21 14.16
CA SER A 71 -17.10 -9.56 14.72
C SER A 71 -16.74 -10.65 13.72
N PHE A 72 -17.17 -10.49 12.46
CA PHE A 72 -16.82 -11.38 11.36
C PHE A 72 -15.30 -11.40 11.10
N GLY A 73 -14.66 -10.23 11.05
CA GLY A 73 -13.20 -10.13 10.91
C GLY A 73 -12.45 -10.86 12.03
N LYS A 74 -12.88 -10.70 13.30
CA LYS A 74 -12.33 -11.45 14.45
C LYS A 74 -12.53 -12.96 14.31
N GLN A 75 -13.69 -13.39 13.83
CA GLN A 75 -13.96 -14.81 13.59
C GLN A 75 -13.03 -15.38 12.51
N MET A 76 -12.82 -14.65 11.41
CA MET A 76 -11.92 -15.09 10.34
C MET A 76 -10.45 -15.10 10.78
N ASP A 77 -10.01 -14.10 11.56
CA ASP A 77 -8.67 -14.13 12.19
C ASP A 77 -8.52 -15.36 13.10
N ALA A 78 -9.56 -15.75 13.85
CA ALA A 78 -9.51 -16.95 14.69
C ALA A 78 -9.41 -18.25 13.86
N VAL A 79 -10.19 -18.36 12.78
CA VAL A 79 -10.11 -19.48 11.82
C VAL A 79 -8.71 -19.59 11.23
N PHE A 80 -8.14 -18.46 10.77
CA PHE A 80 -6.78 -18.41 10.26
C PHE A 80 -5.77 -18.86 11.31
N ASN A 81 -5.85 -18.33 12.54
CA ASN A 81 -4.89 -18.66 13.59
C ASN A 81 -4.93 -20.15 13.96
N GLN A 82 -6.10 -20.79 13.93
CA GLN A 82 -6.24 -22.22 14.15
C GLN A 82 -5.57 -23.04 13.04
N TRP A 83 -5.85 -22.70 11.78
CA TRP A 83 -5.20 -23.33 10.62
C TRP A 83 -3.68 -23.11 10.64
N ALA A 84 -3.24 -21.89 10.94
CA ALA A 84 -1.84 -21.52 11.01
C ALA A 84 -1.11 -22.31 12.10
N SER A 85 -1.71 -22.48 13.29
CA SER A 85 -1.12 -23.29 14.35
C SER A 85 -0.93 -24.75 13.94
N GLN A 86 -1.93 -25.36 13.29
CA GLN A 86 -1.83 -26.73 12.78
C GLN A 86 -0.80 -26.86 11.66
N THR A 87 -0.76 -25.88 10.76
CA THR A 87 0.20 -25.84 9.65
C THR A 87 1.62 -25.65 10.16
N THR A 88 1.83 -24.80 11.17
CA THR A 88 3.14 -24.62 11.82
C THR A 88 3.59 -25.92 12.47
N ALA A 89 2.74 -26.58 13.26
CA ALA A 89 3.08 -27.86 13.87
C ALA A 89 3.42 -28.94 12.82
N PHE A 90 2.65 -29.01 11.73
CA PHE A 90 2.91 -29.95 10.64
C PHE A 90 4.22 -29.66 9.92
N THR A 91 4.45 -28.40 9.53
CA THR A 91 5.61 -28.00 8.73
C THR A 91 6.91 -28.07 9.51
N THR A 92 6.92 -27.68 10.78
CA THR A 92 8.11 -27.76 11.64
C THR A 92 8.54 -29.20 11.95
N ALA A 93 7.63 -30.17 11.81
CA ALA A 93 7.91 -31.60 11.94
C ALA A 93 8.43 -32.24 10.63
N LEU A 94 8.38 -31.53 9.50
CA LEU A 94 8.95 -32.01 8.24
C LEU A 94 10.47 -32.01 8.28
N ASP A 95 11.08 -32.91 7.52
CA ASP A 95 12.53 -33.02 7.39
C ASP A 95 12.92 -33.50 5.98
N LYS A 96 14.22 -33.68 5.77
CA LYS A 96 14.84 -34.18 4.55
C LYS A 96 14.12 -35.44 4.03
N GLY A 97 13.90 -35.48 2.71
CA GLY A 97 13.18 -36.55 2.04
C GLY A 97 11.66 -36.40 1.99
N LEU A 98 11.10 -35.28 2.50
CA LEU A 98 9.68 -34.97 2.33
C LEU A 98 9.29 -34.92 0.84
N LYS A 99 8.00 -35.15 0.55
CA LYS A 99 7.44 -35.00 -0.80
C LYS A 99 6.67 -33.69 -0.89
N PRO A 100 7.19 -32.64 -1.56
CA PRO A 100 6.59 -31.30 -1.55
C PRO A 100 5.12 -31.30 -1.99
N LYS A 101 4.79 -32.08 -3.02
CA LYS A 101 3.42 -32.24 -3.54
C LYS A 101 2.44 -32.81 -2.50
N ASN A 102 2.88 -33.73 -1.65
CA ASN A 102 2.03 -34.30 -0.60
C ASN A 102 1.85 -33.30 0.55
N ALA A 103 2.89 -32.52 0.85
CA ALA A 103 2.84 -31.53 1.91
C ALA A 103 1.89 -30.37 1.54
N ILE A 104 2.00 -29.79 0.33
CA ILE A 104 1.08 -28.74 -0.10
C ILE A 104 -0.37 -29.25 -0.17
N HIS A 105 -0.60 -30.47 -0.65
CA HIS A 105 -1.93 -31.07 -0.64
C HIS A 105 -2.52 -31.13 0.79
N THR A 106 -1.72 -31.54 1.77
CA THR A 106 -2.16 -31.59 3.18
C THR A 106 -2.48 -30.19 3.71
N ILE A 107 -1.63 -29.21 3.42
CA ILE A 107 -1.80 -27.82 3.87
C ILE A 107 -3.05 -27.19 3.23
N SER A 108 -3.25 -27.41 1.94
CA SER A 108 -4.37 -26.85 1.17
C SER A 108 -5.70 -27.48 1.56
N GLU A 109 -5.76 -28.80 1.74
CA GLU A 109 -6.96 -29.49 2.21
C GLU A 109 -7.35 -29.01 3.61
N ASN A 110 -6.38 -28.87 4.52
CA ASN A 110 -6.64 -28.34 5.86
C ASN A 110 -7.18 -26.89 5.78
N LEU A 111 -6.61 -26.04 4.91
CA LEU A 111 -7.11 -24.68 4.70
C LEU A 111 -8.57 -24.69 4.24
N LEU A 112 -8.90 -25.50 3.23
CA LEU A 112 -10.26 -25.62 2.71
C LEU A 112 -11.24 -26.09 3.79
N GLN A 113 -10.86 -27.04 4.63
CA GLN A 113 -11.69 -27.53 5.74
C GLN A 113 -11.99 -26.43 6.77
N HIS A 114 -11.02 -25.59 7.13
CA HIS A 114 -11.23 -24.50 8.08
C HIS A 114 -12.16 -23.40 7.55
N TYR A 115 -12.07 -23.11 6.26
CA TYR A 115 -12.90 -22.11 5.58
C TYR A 115 -14.22 -22.67 5.01
N ALA A 116 -14.45 -23.98 5.11
CA ALA A 116 -15.70 -24.58 4.68
C ALA A 116 -16.88 -24.02 5.48
N ASN A 117 -17.97 -23.70 4.77
CA ASN A 117 -19.21 -23.19 5.34
C ASN A 117 -19.06 -21.88 6.15
N LYS A 118 -18.02 -21.09 5.89
CA LYS A 118 -17.89 -19.74 6.48
C LYS A 118 -18.62 -18.72 5.59
N PRO A 119 -19.54 -17.90 6.16
CA PRO A 119 -20.24 -16.89 5.40
C PRO A 119 -19.28 -15.89 4.77
N LEU A 120 -19.63 -15.36 3.59
CA LEU A 120 -18.89 -14.29 2.87
C LEU A 120 -17.46 -14.64 2.44
N THR A 121 -16.93 -15.82 2.77
CA THR A 121 -15.64 -16.29 2.29
C THR A 121 -15.81 -17.21 1.09
N ASP A 122 -14.93 -17.05 0.11
CA ASP A 122 -14.79 -18.00 -0.98
C ASP A 122 -13.62 -18.95 -0.68
N SER A 123 -13.92 -20.23 -0.42
CA SER A 123 -12.91 -21.26 -0.15
C SER A 123 -11.94 -21.43 -1.33
N TYR A 124 -12.40 -21.20 -2.56
CA TYR A 124 -11.54 -21.25 -3.75
C TYR A 124 -10.59 -20.06 -3.78
N ALA A 125 -11.05 -18.86 -3.39
CA ALA A 125 -10.17 -17.69 -3.27
C ALA A 125 -9.06 -17.92 -2.21
N MET A 126 -9.39 -18.50 -1.06
CA MET A 126 -8.40 -18.86 -0.03
C MET A 126 -7.36 -19.86 -0.56
N TYR A 127 -7.83 -20.90 -1.27
CA TYR A 127 -6.96 -21.87 -1.92
C TYR A 127 -6.05 -21.21 -2.96
N GLN A 128 -6.60 -20.32 -3.80
CA GLN A 128 -5.84 -19.62 -4.83
C GLN A 128 -4.73 -18.77 -4.21
N HIS A 129 -5.01 -18.00 -3.16
CA HIS A 129 -4.01 -17.21 -2.44
C HIS A 129 -2.86 -18.08 -1.91
N LEU A 130 -3.17 -19.26 -1.35
CA LEU A 130 -2.16 -20.23 -0.92
C LEU A 130 -1.36 -20.76 -2.10
N MET A 131 -2.01 -21.14 -3.20
CA MET A 131 -1.35 -21.75 -4.36
C MET A 131 -0.47 -20.76 -5.12
N ASP A 132 -0.89 -19.50 -5.21
CA ASP A 132 -0.09 -18.43 -5.80
C ASP A 132 1.17 -18.18 -4.96
N TYR A 133 1.03 -18.15 -3.63
CA TYR A 133 2.17 -18.02 -2.73
C TYR A 133 3.08 -19.26 -2.76
N TRP A 134 2.48 -20.45 -2.88
CA TRP A 134 3.21 -21.70 -3.05
C TRP A 134 4.10 -21.64 -4.30
N ALA A 135 3.51 -21.38 -5.46
CA ALA A 135 4.24 -21.33 -6.73
C ALA A 135 5.32 -20.25 -6.75
N LYS A 136 5.10 -19.12 -6.07
CA LYS A 136 6.04 -18.00 -6.03
C LYS A 136 7.19 -18.18 -5.05
N THR A 137 6.99 -18.88 -3.94
CA THR A 137 7.96 -18.89 -2.82
C THR A 137 8.04 -20.22 -2.09
N MET A 138 6.94 -20.74 -1.54
CA MET A 138 7.05 -21.93 -0.67
C MET A 138 7.51 -23.18 -1.42
N GLN A 139 7.17 -23.31 -2.71
CA GLN A 139 7.52 -24.48 -3.50
C GLN A 139 9.04 -24.72 -3.49
N ASP A 140 9.82 -23.69 -3.79
CA ASP A 140 11.29 -23.78 -3.82
C ASP A 140 11.83 -24.10 -2.43
N ASP A 141 11.30 -23.46 -1.38
CA ASP A 141 11.71 -23.76 0.00
C ASP A 141 11.41 -25.23 0.37
N PHE A 142 10.28 -25.79 -0.04
CA PHE A 142 9.95 -27.19 0.25
C PHE A 142 10.85 -28.17 -0.52
N TYR A 143 11.27 -27.83 -1.75
CA TYR A 143 12.23 -28.64 -2.50
C TYR A 143 13.62 -28.59 -1.88
N GLU A 144 14.07 -27.41 -1.43
CA GLU A 144 15.33 -27.26 -0.70
C GLU A 144 15.29 -28.01 0.64
N LEU A 145 14.17 -27.95 1.38
CA LEU A 145 13.96 -28.72 2.61
C LEU A 145 13.99 -30.23 2.35
N ALA A 146 13.39 -30.68 1.25
CA ALA A 146 13.43 -32.09 0.86
C ALA A 146 14.86 -32.57 0.54
N ALA A 147 15.70 -31.71 -0.06
CA ALA A 147 17.05 -32.05 -0.48
C ALA A 147 18.05 -32.02 0.69
N ASP A 148 18.09 -30.91 1.42
CA ASP A 148 19.16 -30.62 2.37
C ASP A 148 18.68 -30.50 3.82
N GLY A 149 17.37 -30.53 4.07
CA GLY A 149 16.81 -30.35 5.41
C GLY A 149 16.93 -28.91 5.90
N TRP A 150 16.63 -28.68 7.17
CA TRP A 150 16.60 -27.33 7.76
C TRP A 150 17.94 -26.61 7.78
N ILE A 151 19.07 -27.35 7.72
CA ILE A 151 20.43 -26.78 7.74
C ILE A 151 20.71 -25.90 6.51
N ALA A 152 19.96 -26.05 5.41
CA ALA A 152 20.05 -25.13 4.28
C ALA A 152 19.73 -23.67 4.67
N GLY A 153 19.02 -23.44 5.78
CA GLY A 153 18.74 -22.09 6.31
C GLY A 153 19.97 -21.36 6.84
N ASN A 154 21.06 -22.06 7.12
CA ASN A 154 22.34 -21.47 7.52
C ASN A 154 23.15 -20.90 6.34
N SER A 155 22.65 -21.03 5.11
CA SER A 155 23.37 -20.67 3.90
C SER A 155 22.87 -19.37 3.30
N VAL A 156 23.82 -18.48 2.98
CA VAL A 156 23.62 -17.27 2.19
C VAL A 156 24.66 -17.22 1.08
N SER A 157 24.24 -16.90 -0.13
CA SER A 157 25.07 -16.81 -1.32
C SER A 157 24.98 -15.41 -1.93
N ARG A 158 25.81 -15.16 -2.95
CA ARG A 158 25.82 -13.92 -3.72
C ARG A 158 25.18 -14.15 -5.07
N MET A 159 24.25 -13.29 -5.44
CA MET A 159 23.62 -13.31 -6.76
C MET A 159 24.63 -12.98 -7.86
N GLU A 160 24.47 -13.69 -8.97
CA GLU A 160 25.30 -13.57 -10.17
C GLU A 160 24.54 -12.87 -11.30
N LYS A 161 25.11 -11.79 -11.87
CA LYS A 161 24.59 -11.16 -13.09
C LYS A 161 25.43 -11.55 -14.30
N LYS A 162 24.78 -12.14 -15.31
CA LYS A 162 25.38 -12.44 -16.61
C LYS A 162 25.53 -11.16 -17.42
N ILE A 163 26.76 -10.77 -17.74
CA ILE A 163 27.03 -9.64 -18.63
C ILE A 163 27.26 -10.19 -20.03
N LYS A 164 26.39 -9.82 -20.98
CA LYS A 164 26.63 -10.09 -22.41
C LYS A 164 27.54 -9.01 -22.97
N ASN A 165 28.86 -9.27 -22.97
CA ASN A 165 29.79 -8.56 -23.86
C ASN A 165 30.13 -9.47 -25.05
N LYS A 166 30.32 -8.85 -26.22
CA LYS A 166 30.37 -9.44 -27.59
C LYS A 166 31.38 -10.58 -27.84
N SER A 167 32.03 -11.18 -26.85
CA SER A 167 32.92 -12.33 -27.07
C SER A 167 33.34 -13.16 -25.84
N LYS A 168 32.90 -12.85 -24.60
CA LYS A 168 33.07 -13.74 -23.43
C LYS A 168 31.91 -13.55 -22.44
N LYS A 169 31.32 -14.66 -21.97
CA LYS A 169 30.38 -14.66 -20.84
C LYS A 169 31.17 -14.35 -19.56
N ALA A 170 31.08 -13.12 -19.06
CA ALA A 170 31.60 -12.76 -17.74
C ALA A 170 30.45 -12.76 -16.73
N VAL A 171 30.68 -13.41 -15.58
CA VAL A 171 29.75 -13.40 -14.44
C VAL A 171 30.25 -12.38 -13.44
N LYS A 172 29.40 -11.43 -13.03
CA LYS A 172 29.73 -10.44 -11.99
C LYS A 172 28.80 -10.62 -10.79
N LEU A 173 29.37 -10.71 -9.59
CA LEU A 173 28.62 -10.75 -8.34
C LEU A 173 27.96 -9.40 -8.07
N VAL A 174 26.71 -9.43 -7.60
CA VAL A 174 25.99 -8.24 -7.15
C VAL A 174 26.50 -7.86 -5.77
N ALA A 175 26.94 -6.61 -5.61
CA ALA A 175 27.46 -6.09 -4.34
C ALA A 175 26.34 -5.56 -3.43
N GLY A 176 26.64 -5.41 -2.14
CA GLY A 176 25.68 -4.91 -1.13
C GLY A 176 24.64 -5.95 -0.72
N ILE A 177 23.82 -5.60 0.29
CA ILE A 177 22.76 -6.46 0.83
C ILE A 177 21.79 -6.93 -0.27
N GLU A 178 21.52 -6.08 -1.25
CA GLU A 178 20.70 -6.40 -2.43
C GLU A 178 21.27 -7.53 -3.30
N GLY A 179 22.55 -7.84 -3.15
CA GLY A 179 23.22 -8.93 -3.85
C GLY A 179 23.29 -10.22 -3.06
N LEU A 180 22.78 -10.26 -1.82
CA LEU A 180 22.71 -11.46 -1.01
C LEU A 180 21.42 -12.24 -1.28
N GLU A 181 21.53 -13.57 -1.30
CA GLU A 181 20.41 -14.48 -1.47
C GLU A 181 20.53 -15.62 -0.44
N GLY A 182 19.63 -15.65 0.53
CA GLY A 182 19.56 -16.73 1.50
C GLY A 182 18.71 -17.87 0.98
N ARG A 183 19.10 -19.12 1.25
CA ARG A 183 18.42 -20.30 0.72
C ARG A 183 16.96 -20.44 1.20
N PHE A 184 16.74 -20.30 2.52
CA PHE A 184 15.37 -20.23 3.07
C PHE A 184 14.99 -18.84 3.57
N ILE A 185 15.95 -18.14 4.20
CA ILE A 185 15.69 -16.89 4.91
C ILE A 185 16.18 -15.74 4.04
N PRO A 186 15.30 -14.88 3.50
CA PRO A 186 15.72 -13.69 2.77
C PRO A 186 16.54 -12.75 3.67
N PRO A 187 17.59 -12.07 3.15
CA PRO A 187 18.39 -11.14 3.96
C PRO A 187 17.57 -10.03 4.62
N ALA A 188 16.49 -9.57 3.96
CA ALA A 188 15.57 -8.59 4.54
C ALA A 188 14.91 -9.08 5.84
N LEU A 189 14.54 -10.37 5.88
CA LEU A 189 13.94 -10.98 7.07
C LEU A 189 14.98 -11.16 8.18
N MET A 190 16.21 -11.54 7.82
CA MET A 190 17.33 -11.62 8.77
C MET A 190 17.61 -10.26 9.42
N ILE A 191 17.60 -9.18 8.63
CA ILE A 191 17.79 -7.81 9.11
C ILE A 191 16.63 -7.40 10.02
N GLN A 192 15.39 -7.70 9.64
CA GLN A 192 14.22 -7.37 10.43
C GLN A 192 14.26 -8.00 11.83
N GLU A 193 14.66 -9.28 11.93
CA GLU A 193 14.64 -10.00 13.21
C GLU A 193 15.87 -9.69 14.09
N TYR A 194 17.07 -9.56 13.51
CA TYR A 194 18.32 -9.43 14.30
C TYR A 194 18.99 -8.06 14.26
N PHE A 195 18.72 -7.24 13.24
CA PHE A 195 19.46 -5.99 12.96
C PHE A 195 18.54 -4.79 12.70
N SER A 196 17.34 -4.81 13.30
CA SER A 196 16.38 -3.71 13.22
C SER A 196 16.96 -2.37 13.71
N PRO A 197 17.75 -2.29 14.80
CA PRO A 197 18.41 -1.05 15.21
C PRO A 197 19.38 -0.50 14.17
N GLU A 198 20.20 -1.35 13.55
CA GLU A 198 21.12 -0.94 12.48
C GLU A 198 20.37 -0.47 11.24
N GLN A 199 19.32 -1.19 10.83
CA GLN A 199 18.48 -0.78 9.71
C GLN A 199 17.81 0.57 9.98
N LYS A 200 17.32 0.78 11.20
CA LYS A 200 16.75 2.07 11.61
C LYS A 200 17.78 3.20 11.56
N ALA A 201 18.99 2.98 12.06
CA ALA A 201 20.07 3.96 12.00
C ALA A 201 20.46 4.31 10.55
N ILE A 202 20.47 3.33 9.64
CA ILE A 202 20.67 3.56 8.21
C ILE A 202 19.54 4.41 7.62
N ASN A 203 18.28 4.09 7.95
CA ASN A 203 17.12 4.83 7.47
C ASN A 203 17.14 6.29 7.97
N GLU A 204 17.52 6.54 9.23
CA GLU A 204 17.66 7.88 9.79
C GLU A 204 18.77 8.68 9.09
N LEU A 205 19.91 8.04 8.79
CA LEU A 205 20.98 8.67 8.00
C LEU A 205 20.52 8.98 6.56
N GLN A 206 19.75 8.09 5.94
CA GLN A 206 19.18 8.31 4.59
C GLN A 206 18.19 9.48 4.60
N ALA A 207 17.27 9.53 5.56
CA ALA A 207 16.35 10.66 5.72
C ALA A 207 17.11 11.98 5.97
N ARG A 208 18.22 11.94 6.73
CA ARG A 208 19.08 13.11 6.92
C ARG A 208 19.77 13.54 5.64
N ALA A 209 20.26 12.60 4.82
CA ALA A 209 20.86 12.90 3.53
C ALA A 209 19.85 13.55 2.58
N GLU A 210 18.65 12.99 2.50
CA GLU A 210 17.54 13.54 1.71
C GLU A 210 17.18 14.96 2.16
N SER A 211 17.03 15.19 3.47
CA SER A 211 16.78 16.53 4.01
C SER A 211 17.89 17.54 3.68
N LEU A 212 19.16 17.12 3.69
CA LEU A 212 20.28 17.99 3.27
C LEU A 212 20.23 18.27 1.76
N THR A 213 19.85 17.29 0.94
CA THR A 213 19.63 17.48 -0.50
C THR A 213 18.49 18.45 -0.76
N THR A 214 17.34 18.26 -0.12
CA THR A 214 16.20 19.18 -0.22
C THR A 214 16.59 20.60 0.18
N GLY A 215 17.30 20.79 1.30
CA GLY A 215 17.75 22.12 1.71
C GLY A 215 18.76 22.76 0.74
N MET A 216 19.58 21.96 0.04
CA MET A 216 20.41 22.49 -1.04
C MET A 216 19.60 22.88 -2.27
N ASP A 217 18.56 22.11 -2.60
CA ASP A 217 17.67 22.39 -3.73
C ASP A 217 16.84 23.66 -3.48
N GLU A 218 16.30 23.84 -2.27
CA GLU A 218 15.60 25.07 -1.83
C GLU A 218 16.50 26.30 -1.99
N LEU A 219 17.73 26.26 -1.46
CA LEU A 219 18.67 27.38 -1.60
C LEU A 219 19.06 27.64 -3.06
N ARG A 220 19.14 26.60 -3.91
CA ARG A 220 19.40 26.77 -5.35
C ARG A 220 18.22 27.41 -6.07
N GLU A 221 16.99 27.08 -5.70
CA GLU A 221 15.79 27.65 -6.31
C GLU A 221 15.61 29.12 -5.89
N GLU A 222 15.84 29.44 -4.62
CA GLU A 222 15.69 30.80 -4.09
C GLU A 222 16.84 31.74 -4.51
N HIS A 223 18.07 31.25 -4.52
CA HIS A 223 19.27 32.07 -4.73
C HIS A 223 20.05 31.74 -6.01
N GLY A 224 19.54 30.88 -6.89
CA GLY A 224 20.18 30.56 -8.17
C GLY A 224 19.76 31.45 -9.36
N GLY A 225 18.76 32.32 -9.20
CA GLY A 225 18.30 33.23 -10.26
C GLY A 225 19.33 34.30 -10.66
N GLU A 226 19.02 35.10 -11.68
CA GLU A 226 19.93 36.13 -12.23
C GLU A 226 20.39 37.17 -11.19
N GLU A 227 19.58 37.43 -10.16
CA GLU A 227 19.91 38.31 -9.01
C GLU A 227 20.25 37.54 -7.72
N GLY A 228 20.42 36.21 -7.82
CA GLY A 228 20.58 35.33 -6.67
C GLY A 228 22.02 35.23 -6.17
N LEU A 229 22.18 35.09 -4.85
CA LEU A 229 23.48 35.00 -4.16
C LEU A 229 24.31 33.74 -4.52
N LEU A 230 23.74 32.77 -5.22
CA LEU A 230 24.40 31.55 -5.68
C LEU A 230 24.61 31.50 -7.20
N VAL A 231 24.19 32.53 -7.95
CA VAL A 231 24.24 32.57 -9.42
C VAL A 231 25.64 32.25 -9.95
N ASN A 232 26.66 32.85 -9.35
CA ASN A 232 28.06 32.71 -9.75
C ASN A 232 28.59 31.27 -9.55
N ALA A 233 27.97 30.50 -8.65
CA ALA A 233 28.35 29.13 -8.33
C ALA A 233 27.62 28.07 -9.17
N MET A 234 26.58 28.47 -9.91
CA MET A 234 25.81 27.56 -10.76
C MET A 234 26.56 27.19 -12.06
N ASP A 235 26.26 26.01 -12.58
CA ASP A 235 26.67 25.57 -13.91
C ASP A 235 25.53 25.72 -14.94
N ASP A 236 25.83 25.47 -16.22
CA ASP A 236 24.87 25.54 -17.34
C ASP A 236 23.67 24.58 -17.20
N LYS A 237 23.67 23.70 -16.19
CA LYS A 237 22.58 22.76 -15.87
C LYS A 237 21.87 23.13 -14.57
N SER A 238 22.06 24.37 -14.10
CA SER A 238 21.50 24.90 -12.86
C SER A 238 21.93 24.12 -11.61
N LYS A 239 23.08 23.42 -11.64
CA LYS A 239 23.63 22.69 -10.49
C LYS A 239 24.85 23.41 -9.94
N ILE A 240 25.14 23.18 -8.65
CA ILE A 240 26.36 23.69 -8.01
C ILE A 240 27.30 22.51 -7.76
N SER A 241 28.41 22.47 -8.49
CA SER A 241 29.45 21.46 -8.27
C SER A 241 30.40 21.88 -7.15
N LYS A 242 31.02 20.91 -6.48
CA LYS A 242 32.04 21.19 -5.45
C LYS A 242 33.20 22.03 -5.99
N VAL A 243 33.59 21.82 -7.25
CA VAL A 243 34.69 22.55 -7.90
C VAL A 243 34.31 24.01 -8.11
N ASN A 244 33.12 24.26 -8.68
CA ASN A 244 32.64 25.62 -8.94
C ASN A 244 32.47 26.38 -7.64
N LEU A 245 31.79 25.79 -6.65
CA LEU A 245 31.63 26.46 -5.36
C LEU A 245 32.98 26.80 -4.71
N SER A 246 33.95 25.90 -4.76
CA SER A 246 35.28 26.14 -4.18
C SER A 246 36.04 27.26 -4.91
N LYS A 247 35.78 27.45 -6.21
CA LYS A 247 36.35 28.54 -7.00
C LYS A 247 35.71 29.88 -6.62
N VAL A 248 34.38 29.95 -6.62
CA VAL A 248 33.63 31.18 -6.27
C VAL A 248 33.89 31.61 -4.83
N VAL A 249 33.94 30.69 -3.88
CA VAL A 249 34.31 30.99 -2.49
C VAL A 249 35.72 31.60 -2.38
N LYS A 250 36.68 31.19 -3.23
CA LYS A 250 38.02 31.78 -3.24
C LYS A 250 38.03 33.17 -3.88
N GLU A 251 37.27 33.34 -4.97
CA GLU A 251 37.14 34.60 -5.70
C GLU A 251 36.43 35.68 -4.85
N SER A 252 35.47 35.29 -4.00
CA SER A 252 34.80 36.18 -3.04
C SER A 252 35.73 36.78 -1.97
N GLY A 253 36.92 36.19 -1.77
CA GLY A 253 37.92 36.68 -0.83
C GLY A 253 37.52 36.49 0.64
N LYS A 254 37.80 37.50 1.48
CA LYS A 254 37.38 37.52 2.90
C LYS A 254 36.05 38.22 3.02
N ARG A 255 35.25 37.81 4.02
CA ARG A 255 34.02 38.51 4.40
C ARG A 255 34.33 39.97 4.74
N ASN A 256 33.62 40.89 4.09
CA ASN A 256 33.64 42.33 4.31
C ASN A 256 32.20 42.86 4.38
N THR A 257 32.00 44.18 4.43
CA THR A 257 30.66 44.80 4.51
C THR A 257 29.84 44.62 3.24
N ASP A 258 30.50 44.48 2.10
CA ASP A 258 29.87 44.57 0.77
C ASP A 258 29.52 43.18 0.22
N ASN A 259 30.21 42.13 0.66
CA ASN A 259 30.00 40.73 0.23
C ASN A 259 29.43 39.83 1.34
N ALA A 260 29.02 40.40 2.47
CA ALA A 260 28.64 39.65 3.67
C ALA A 260 27.56 38.58 3.37
N GLU A 261 26.50 38.96 2.67
CA GLU A 261 25.35 38.09 2.39
C GLU A 261 25.69 36.97 1.40
N GLU A 262 26.36 37.30 0.29
CA GLU A 262 26.82 36.31 -0.70
C GLU A 262 27.82 35.34 -0.07
N TYR A 263 28.78 35.86 0.70
CA TYR A 263 29.77 35.04 1.39
C TYR A 263 29.12 34.08 2.38
N ASP A 264 28.21 34.56 3.21
CA ASP A 264 27.53 33.75 4.23
C ASP A 264 26.66 32.65 3.55
N MET A 265 25.99 32.97 2.44
CA MET A 265 25.20 32.01 1.64
C MET A 265 26.08 30.93 1.01
N LEU A 266 27.20 31.31 0.39
CA LEU A 266 28.16 30.37 -0.19
C LEU A 266 28.77 29.43 0.88
N GLN A 267 29.03 29.93 2.10
CA GLN A 267 29.50 29.09 3.21
C GLN A 267 28.40 28.16 3.72
N GLN A 268 27.15 28.61 3.81
CA GLN A 268 26.02 27.76 4.18
C GLN A 268 25.85 26.60 3.20
N TYR A 269 25.81 26.90 1.89
CA TYR A 269 25.70 25.88 0.85
C TYR A 269 26.90 24.92 0.85
N LYS A 270 28.12 25.45 1.06
CA LYS A 270 29.34 24.63 1.21
C LYS A 270 29.23 23.66 2.38
N LYS A 271 28.75 24.14 3.54
CA LYS A 271 28.56 23.32 4.74
C LYS A 271 27.55 22.20 4.48
N LEU A 272 26.42 22.49 3.83
CA LEU A 272 25.43 21.48 3.46
C LEU A 272 26.02 20.40 2.56
N MET A 273 26.78 20.76 1.52
CA MET A 273 27.46 19.79 0.66
C MET A 273 28.51 18.94 1.41
N GLU A 274 29.25 19.54 2.34
CA GLU A 274 30.22 18.80 3.14
C GLU A 274 29.54 17.82 4.10
N ASP A 275 28.44 18.23 4.73
CA ASP A 275 27.68 17.40 5.65
C ASP A 275 26.91 16.28 4.91
N GLU A 276 26.32 16.56 3.74
CA GLU A 276 25.70 15.55 2.86
C GLU A 276 26.73 14.48 2.51
N LYS A 277 27.92 14.90 2.06
CA LYS A 277 29.01 13.96 1.74
C LYS A 277 29.43 13.12 2.94
N LYS A 278 29.56 13.71 4.13
CA LYS A 278 29.91 12.97 5.36
C LYS A 278 28.83 11.94 5.70
N VAL A 279 27.55 12.32 5.60
CA VAL A 279 26.42 11.41 5.84
C VAL A 279 26.40 10.28 4.82
N GLN A 280 26.62 10.55 3.53
CA GLN A 280 26.73 9.52 2.49
C GLN A 280 27.84 8.51 2.75
N VAL A 281 29.00 8.97 3.23
CA VAL A 281 30.10 8.08 3.64
C VAL A 281 29.66 7.19 4.81
N LYS A 282 29.02 7.76 5.85
CA LYS A 282 28.49 7.00 6.98
C LYS A 282 27.46 5.94 6.54
N ILE A 283 26.55 6.28 5.62
CA ILE A 283 25.57 5.33 5.06
C ILE A 283 26.29 4.17 4.38
N LYS A 284 27.30 4.44 3.54
CA LYS A 284 28.07 3.40 2.86
C LYS A 284 28.78 2.47 3.84
N THR A 285 29.43 3.04 4.86
CA THR A 285 30.11 2.26 5.90
C THR A 285 29.12 1.42 6.70
N ALA A 286 27.99 1.99 7.13
CA ALA A 286 26.96 1.29 7.89
C ALA A 286 26.32 0.14 7.09
N LYS A 287 26.08 0.33 5.78
CA LYS A 287 25.57 -0.73 4.90
C LYS A 287 26.56 -1.89 4.75
N VAL A 288 27.86 -1.61 4.65
CA VAL A 288 28.90 -2.65 4.57
C VAL A 288 29.05 -3.39 5.91
N ASP A 289 28.96 -2.69 7.04
CA ASP A 289 28.96 -3.30 8.37
C ASP A 289 27.74 -4.22 8.56
N LEU A 290 26.54 -3.71 8.23
CA LEU A 290 25.30 -4.49 8.29
C LEU A 290 25.37 -5.74 7.41
N GLU A 291 25.85 -5.60 6.18
CA GLU A 291 26.07 -6.72 5.26
C GLU A 291 26.98 -7.79 5.87
N THR A 292 28.09 -7.38 6.47
CA THR A 292 29.05 -8.29 7.10
C THR A 292 28.42 -9.03 8.29
N LYS A 293 27.67 -8.30 9.14
CA LYS A 293 26.93 -8.86 10.28
C LYS A 293 25.86 -9.86 9.83
N VAL A 294 25.10 -9.52 8.79
CA VAL A 294 24.06 -10.40 8.22
C VAL A 294 24.68 -11.70 7.74
N ILE A 295 25.74 -11.65 6.93
CA ILE A 295 26.44 -12.87 6.45
C ILE A 295 26.96 -13.71 7.62
N ALA A 296 27.52 -13.06 8.65
CA ALA A 296 28.04 -13.75 9.82
C ALA A 296 26.96 -14.33 10.74
N GLN A 297 25.69 -13.90 10.60
CA GLN A 297 24.58 -14.39 11.42
C GLN A 297 24.00 -15.71 10.89
N TYR A 298 23.93 -15.91 9.57
CA TYR A 298 23.37 -17.12 8.97
C TYR A 298 23.95 -18.42 9.55
N PRO A 299 25.29 -18.61 9.68
CA PRO A 299 25.86 -19.83 10.23
C PRO A 299 25.60 -20.05 11.74
N LYS A 300 25.18 -19.01 12.46
CA LYS A 300 24.94 -19.07 13.91
C LYS A 300 23.52 -19.52 14.27
N LEU A 301 22.60 -19.48 13.31
CA LEU A 301 21.21 -19.84 13.57
C LEU A 301 21.10 -21.33 13.92
N SER A 302 20.39 -21.60 15.02
CA SER A 302 19.95 -22.95 15.35
C SER A 302 18.84 -23.41 14.41
N ILE A 303 18.62 -24.73 14.34
CA ILE A 303 17.54 -25.31 13.53
C ILE A 303 16.17 -24.79 13.99
N ASP A 304 15.95 -24.62 15.29
CA ASP A 304 14.68 -24.14 15.83
C ASP A 304 14.44 -22.66 15.49
N GLU A 305 15.49 -21.83 15.49
CA GLU A 305 15.41 -20.45 14.99
C GLU A 305 15.08 -20.42 13.50
N ILE A 306 15.72 -21.27 12.68
CA ILE A 306 15.43 -21.36 11.25
C ILE A 306 13.97 -21.75 11.02
N LYS A 307 13.48 -22.78 11.72
CA LYS A 307 12.07 -23.20 11.65
C LYS A 307 11.13 -22.05 12.01
N THR A 308 11.41 -21.34 13.09
CA THR A 308 10.59 -20.19 13.54
C THR A 308 10.58 -19.09 12.48
N ILE A 309 11.73 -18.71 11.94
CA ILE A 309 11.85 -17.64 10.94
C ILE A 309 11.15 -18.03 9.64
N VAL A 310 11.39 -19.23 9.13
CA VAL A 310 10.85 -19.68 7.84
C VAL A 310 9.36 -19.96 7.93
N VAL A 311 8.91 -20.69 8.94
CA VAL A 311 7.51 -21.08 9.04
C VAL A 311 6.67 -19.90 9.52
N GLU A 312 7.01 -19.30 10.67
CA GLU A 312 6.14 -18.29 11.28
C GLU A 312 6.32 -16.92 10.66
N LYS A 313 7.57 -16.47 10.49
CA LYS A 313 7.89 -15.09 10.06
C LYS A 313 7.87 -14.90 8.54
N LYS A 314 8.14 -15.95 7.76
CA LYS A 314 8.09 -15.91 6.29
C LYS A 314 6.74 -16.44 5.79
N TRP A 315 6.44 -17.73 5.96
CA TRP A 315 5.28 -18.36 5.32
C TRP A 315 3.95 -17.93 5.94
N ILE A 316 3.75 -18.18 7.23
CA ILE A 316 2.49 -17.89 7.92
C ILE A 316 2.22 -16.38 7.94
N HIS A 317 3.25 -15.55 8.16
CA HIS A 317 3.10 -14.09 8.08
C HIS A 317 2.63 -13.63 6.69
N SER A 318 3.25 -14.11 5.62
CA SER A 318 2.86 -13.72 4.24
C SER A 318 1.43 -14.16 3.93
N LEU A 319 1.06 -15.39 4.29
CA LEU A 319 -0.29 -15.94 4.09
C LEU A 319 -1.33 -15.17 4.93
N LYS A 320 -0.99 -14.76 6.14
CA LYS A 320 -1.84 -13.91 6.98
C LYS A 320 -2.16 -12.58 6.30
N LEU A 321 -1.17 -11.94 5.69
CA LEU A 321 -1.36 -10.70 4.95
C LEU A 321 -2.25 -10.91 3.71
N LEU A 322 -2.01 -11.99 2.95
CA LEU A 322 -2.83 -12.31 1.77
C LEU A 322 -4.31 -12.53 2.13
N ILE A 323 -4.56 -13.31 3.18
CA ILE A 323 -5.93 -13.60 3.64
C ILE A 323 -6.59 -12.34 4.21
N ARG A 324 -5.86 -11.49 4.93
CA ARG A 324 -6.38 -10.19 5.39
C ARG A 324 -6.73 -9.26 4.24
N ASN A 325 -5.90 -9.20 3.21
CA ASN A 325 -6.21 -8.42 2.01
C ASN A 325 -7.47 -8.97 1.31
N GLU A 326 -7.70 -10.28 1.33
CA GLU A 326 -8.94 -10.84 0.80
C GLU A 326 -10.17 -10.46 1.65
N MET A 327 -10.01 -10.32 2.96
CA MET A 327 -11.07 -9.77 3.83
C MET A 327 -11.41 -8.33 3.46
N ASP A 328 -10.41 -7.51 3.16
CA ASP A 328 -10.62 -6.14 2.67
C ASP A 328 -11.29 -6.14 1.29
N ASN A 329 -10.94 -7.08 0.42
CA ASN A 329 -11.59 -7.27 -0.89
C ASN A 329 -13.06 -7.68 -0.74
N ILE A 330 -13.39 -8.58 0.20
CA ILE A 330 -14.78 -8.96 0.52
C ILE A 330 -15.57 -7.72 0.93
N SER A 331 -15.01 -6.88 1.80
CA SER A 331 -15.62 -5.61 2.22
C SER A 331 -15.87 -4.67 1.06
N TYR A 332 -14.87 -4.53 0.18
CA TYR A 332 -14.99 -3.71 -1.02
C TYR A 332 -16.11 -4.23 -1.93
N ARG A 333 -16.16 -5.54 -2.22
CA ARG A 333 -17.22 -6.16 -3.02
C ARG A 333 -18.61 -5.96 -2.40
N LEU A 334 -18.73 -6.10 -1.08
CA LEU A 334 -19.98 -5.85 -0.37
C LEU A 334 -20.43 -4.39 -0.50
N THR A 335 -19.49 -3.45 -0.35
CA THR A 335 -19.76 -2.02 -0.50
C THR A 335 -20.27 -1.71 -1.91
N GLN A 336 -19.61 -2.25 -2.94
CA GLN A 336 -20.07 -2.08 -4.33
C GLN A 336 -21.44 -2.69 -4.56
N ARG A 337 -21.70 -3.89 -4.02
CA ARG A 337 -23.01 -4.54 -4.12
C ARG A 337 -24.11 -3.73 -3.44
N ILE A 338 -23.83 -3.10 -2.31
CA ILE A 338 -24.77 -2.23 -1.60
C ILE A 338 -25.07 -0.99 -2.44
N LYS A 339 -24.05 -0.38 -3.07
CA LYS A 339 -24.24 0.75 -4.00
C LYS A 339 -25.08 0.37 -5.21
N GLU A 340 -24.75 -0.73 -5.89
CA GLU A 340 -25.53 -1.26 -7.01
C GLU A 340 -27.01 -1.47 -6.62
N LEU A 341 -27.25 -2.00 -5.41
CA LEU A 341 -28.61 -2.18 -4.91
C LEU A 341 -29.27 -0.83 -4.59
N ALA A 342 -28.56 0.10 -3.95
CA ALA A 342 -29.08 1.43 -3.65
C ALA A 342 -29.51 2.15 -4.93
N GLU A 343 -28.64 2.21 -5.94
CA GLU A 343 -28.93 2.79 -7.27
C GLU A 343 -30.11 2.07 -7.95
N ARG A 344 -30.13 0.73 -7.94
CA ARG A 344 -31.20 -0.04 -8.58
C ARG A 344 -32.56 0.17 -7.92
N TYR A 345 -32.59 0.39 -6.61
CA TYR A 345 -33.82 0.61 -5.85
C TYR A 345 -34.13 2.10 -5.61
N GLU A 346 -33.30 3.02 -6.10
CA GLU A 346 -33.49 4.48 -6.01
C GLU A 346 -34.71 4.96 -6.80
N THR A 347 -34.98 4.32 -7.94
CA THR A 347 -36.25 4.45 -8.69
C THR A 347 -37.08 3.18 -8.56
N PRO A 348 -38.05 3.13 -7.63
CA PRO A 348 -38.94 1.99 -7.48
C PRO A 348 -39.67 1.69 -8.78
N LEU A 349 -39.75 0.41 -9.15
CA LEU A 349 -40.52 -0.06 -10.31
C LEU A 349 -41.94 0.55 -10.40
N PRO A 350 -42.69 0.75 -9.29
CA PRO A 350 -44.00 1.40 -9.34
C PRO A 350 -43.98 2.88 -9.79
N LYS A 351 -42.90 3.62 -9.51
CA LYS A 351 -42.74 5.00 -9.97
C LYS A 351 -42.47 5.04 -11.47
N LEU A 352 -41.58 4.17 -11.97
CA LEU A 352 -41.30 4.04 -13.40
C LEU A 352 -42.53 3.55 -14.17
N SER A 353 -43.27 2.58 -13.64
CA SER A 353 -44.56 2.15 -14.23
C SER A 353 -45.56 3.29 -14.27
N LYS A 354 -45.68 4.08 -13.18
CA LYS A 354 -46.60 5.22 -13.15
C LYS A 354 -46.21 6.33 -14.14
N GLU A 355 -44.92 6.63 -14.28
CA GLU A 355 -44.43 7.58 -15.29
C GLU A 355 -44.65 7.08 -16.71
N VAL A 356 -44.44 5.78 -16.97
CA VAL A 356 -44.75 5.16 -18.27
C VAL A 356 -46.24 5.25 -18.55
N ASP A 357 -47.11 4.90 -17.60
CA ASP A 357 -48.57 5.00 -17.77
C ASP A 357 -49.01 6.45 -18.02
N GLU A 358 -48.43 7.43 -17.30
CA GLU A 358 -48.73 8.85 -17.48
C GLU A 358 -48.23 9.39 -18.84
N LEU A 359 -47.06 8.94 -19.31
CA LEU A 359 -46.53 9.29 -20.63
C LEU A 359 -47.31 8.60 -21.76
N GLU A 360 -47.70 7.34 -21.59
CA GLU A 360 -48.50 6.56 -22.53
C GLU A 360 -49.90 7.17 -22.69
N SER A 361 -50.51 7.63 -21.59
CA SER A 361 -51.77 8.37 -21.62
C SER A 361 -51.64 9.70 -22.38
N LYS A 362 -50.55 10.45 -22.18
CA LYS A 362 -50.28 11.69 -22.92
C LYS A 362 -50.08 11.44 -24.41
N VAL A 363 -49.31 10.41 -24.77
CA VAL A 363 -49.05 10.04 -26.18
C VAL A 363 -50.35 9.58 -26.84
N SER A 364 -51.14 8.75 -26.17
CA SER A 364 -52.45 8.30 -26.67
C SER A 364 -53.40 9.47 -26.89
N GLY A 365 -53.49 10.40 -25.94
CA GLY A 365 -54.30 11.61 -26.08
C GLY A 365 -53.81 12.56 -27.18
N HIS A 366 -52.51 12.57 -27.49
CA HIS A 366 -51.97 13.33 -28.62
C HIS A 366 -52.31 12.65 -29.96
N LEU A 367 -52.23 11.33 -30.03
CA LEU A 367 -52.55 10.56 -31.22
C LEU A 367 -54.05 10.62 -31.57
N GLU A 368 -54.94 10.59 -30.56
CA GLU A 368 -56.37 10.84 -30.76
C GLU A 368 -56.65 12.25 -31.33
N LYS A 369 -55.97 13.27 -30.81
CA LYS A 369 -56.08 14.65 -31.34
C LYS A 369 -55.56 14.78 -32.77
N MET A 370 -54.66 13.91 -33.18
CA MET A 370 -54.15 13.82 -34.55
C MET A 370 -55.04 12.96 -35.47
N GLY A 371 -56.15 12.42 -34.96
CA GLY A 371 -57.13 11.66 -35.75
C GLY A 371 -56.83 10.16 -35.88
N PHE A 372 -55.84 9.64 -35.16
CA PHE A 372 -55.59 8.21 -35.04
C PHE A 372 -56.49 7.63 -33.95
N ARG A 373 -57.29 6.61 -34.27
CA ARG A 373 -58.01 5.83 -33.24
C ARG A 373 -57.05 4.77 -32.69
N ILE A 374 -56.83 4.80 -31.38
CA ILE A 374 -56.06 3.80 -30.63
C ILE A 374 -57.03 2.91 -29.88
#